data_AF-A0A2X3WL73-F1
#
_entry.id   AF-A0A2X3WL73-F1
#
_cell.length_a   1.000
_cell.length_b   1.000
_cell.length_c   1.000
_cell.angle_alpha   90.00
_cell.angle_beta   90.00
_cell.angle_gamma   90.00
#
_symmetry.space_group_name_H-M   'P 1'
#
loop_
_entity.id
_entity.type
_entity.pdbx_description
1 polymer ?
#
loop_
_entity_poly.entity_id
_entity_poly.type
_entity_poly.pdbx_seq_one_letter_code
_entity_poly.pdbx_strand_id
1 'polypeptide(L)'
;MANIEYKKIQTVLGNNWHVVVDDDWLFYPCGKDLDEVKKFVKIFEYEIVEKRYSEENYGLGFYICGYNGDAQNRLCDKWAERGVHVF
;
A
#
# COMPACT_ATOMS: atom_id res chain seq x y z
N MET A 1 2.69 1.09 -18.86
CA MET A 1 3.07 0.66 -17.49
C MET A 1 3.06 1.91 -16.64
N ALA A 2 2.39 1.87 -15.49
CA ALA A 2 2.38 2.98 -14.54
C ALA A 2 3.81 3.21 -14.01
N ASN A 3 4.19 4.46 -13.77
CA ASN A 3 5.45 4.78 -13.10
C ASN A 3 5.26 4.68 -11.59
N ILE A 4 6.08 3.84 -10.94
CA ILE A 4 6.05 3.65 -9.49
C ILE A 4 7.31 4.25 -8.87
N GLU A 5 7.09 5.22 -7.99
CA GLU A 5 8.14 5.86 -7.20
C GLU A 5 7.85 5.72 -5.70
N TYR A 6 8.82 6.14 -4.89
CA TYR A 6 8.71 6.12 -3.43
C TYR A 6 9.15 7.46 -2.88
N LYS A 7 8.29 8.10 -2.08
CA LYS A 7 8.59 9.37 -1.43
C LYS A 7 8.45 9.24 0.06
N LYS A 8 9.36 9.88 0.79
CA LYS A 8 9.29 9.95 2.25
C LYS A 8 8.43 11.15 2.64
N ILE A 9 7.33 10.90 3.35
CA ILE A 9 6.30 11.90 3.63
C ILE A 9 5.97 11.87 5.12
N GLN A 10 5.92 13.05 5.75
CA GLN A 10 5.45 13.20 7.11
C GLN A 10 3.92 13.20 7.12
N THR A 11 3.32 12.22 7.78
CA THR A 11 1.87 12.10 7.98
C THR A 11 1.53 11.96 9.46
N VAL A 12 0.25 11.73 9.77
CA VAL A 12 -0.21 11.36 11.12
C VAL A 12 0.33 10.00 11.57
N LEU A 13 0.75 9.13 10.66
CA LEU A 13 1.40 7.84 10.95
C LEU A 13 2.93 7.94 11.11
N GLY A 14 3.47 9.16 11.04
CA GLY A 14 4.90 9.44 11.14
C GLY A 14 5.56 9.72 9.78
N ASN A 15 6.90 9.75 9.79
CA ASN A 15 7.72 9.96 8.59
C ASN A 15 8.00 8.64 7.88
N ASN A 16 7.09 8.24 6.99
CA ASN A 16 7.09 6.95 6.33
C ASN A 16 7.42 7.09 4.84
N TRP A 17 7.88 6.02 4.22
CA TRP A 17 7.91 5.86 2.78
C TRP A 17 6.52 5.50 2.28
N HIS A 18 6.06 6.23 1.26
CA HIS A 18 4.79 6.05 0.58
C HIS A 18 5.03 5.75 -0.88
N VAL A 19 4.09 5.02 -1.48
CA VAL A 19 4.08 4.72 -2.91
C VAL A 19 3.52 5.92 -3.67
N VAL A 20 4.14 6.23 -4.80
CA VAL A 20 3.64 7.23 -5.76
C VAL A 20 3.41 6.50 -7.08
N VAL A 21 2.21 6.63 -7.63
CA VAL A 21 1.81 6.05 -8.90
C VAL A 21 1.42 7.17 -9.83
N ASP A 22 2.20 7.36 -10.90
CA ASP A 22 2.00 8.41 -11.91
C ASP A 22 1.79 9.80 -11.27
N ASP A 23 2.78 10.20 -10.48
CA ASP A 23 2.88 11.47 -9.73
C ASP A 23 1.89 11.68 -8.57
N ASP A 24 0.91 10.80 -8.38
CA ASP A 24 0.04 10.86 -7.21
C ASP A 24 0.43 9.85 -6.13
N TRP A 25 0.48 10.33 -4.90
CA TRP A 25 0.91 9.53 -3.77
C TRP A 25 -0.27 8.78 -3.15
N LEU A 26 0.01 7.57 -2.69
CA LEU A 26 -0.94 6.75 -1.94
C LEU A 26 -0.62 6.83 -0.45
N PHE A 27 -1.65 7.06 0.37
CA PHE A 27 -1.48 7.04 1.81
C PHE A 27 -1.08 5.63 2.32
N TYR A 28 -1.62 4.59 1.70
CA TYR A 28 -1.23 3.18 1.90
C TYR A 28 -0.88 2.54 0.54
N PRO A 29 0.09 1.60 0.49
CA PRO A 29 0.87 1.09 1.62
C PRO A 29 1.96 2.09 2.05
N CYS A 30 2.32 2.08 3.33
CA CYS A 30 3.41 2.91 3.84
C CYS A 30 4.18 2.24 4.97
N GLY A 31 5.44 2.65 5.17
CA GLY A 31 6.27 2.09 6.24
C GLY A 31 7.58 2.86 6.45
N LYS A 32 8.22 2.67 7.60
CA LYS A 32 9.51 3.34 7.90
C LYS A 32 10.67 2.76 7.09
N ASP A 33 10.60 1.48 6.77
CA ASP A 33 11.59 0.75 5.98
C ASP A 33 11.17 0.73 4.50
N LEU A 34 11.97 1.36 3.64
CA LEU A 34 11.71 1.42 2.20
C LEU A 34 11.77 0.03 1.54
N ASP A 35 12.65 -0.86 2.01
CA ASP A 35 12.83 -2.16 1.38
C ASP A 35 11.62 -3.06 1.65
N GLU A 36 11.02 -2.95 2.83
CA GLU A 36 9.78 -3.66 3.16
C GLU A 36 8.58 -3.13 2.36
N VAL A 37 8.47 -1.80 2.18
CA VAL A 37 7.44 -1.20 1.31
C VAL A 37 7.64 -1.66 -0.14
N LYS A 38 8.87 -1.64 -0.66
CA LYS A 38 9.17 -2.15 -2.01
C LYS A 38 8.83 -3.62 -2.19
N LYS A 39 9.06 -4.47 -1.17
CA LYS A 39 8.67 -5.88 -1.19
C LYS A 39 7.15 -6.04 -1.26
N PHE A 40 6.39 -5.23 -0.52
CA PHE A 40 4.92 -5.21 -0.63
C PHE A 40 4.48 -4.84 -2.05
N VAL A 41 5.00 -3.73 -2.57
CA VAL A 41 4.64 -3.23 -3.91
C VAL A 41 4.97 -4.25 -4.98
N LYS A 42 6.12 -4.92 -4.91
CA LYS A 42 6.49 -5.96 -5.87
C LYS A 42 5.51 -7.14 -5.90
N ILE A 43 4.89 -7.46 -4.77
CA ILE A 43 3.94 -8.59 -4.67
C ILE A 43 2.57 -8.17 -5.21
N PHE A 44 2.15 -6.93 -4.97
CA PHE A 44 0.81 -6.42 -5.28
C PHE A 44 0.81 -5.27 -6.29
N GLU A 45 1.76 -5.28 -7.23
CA GLU A 45 1.99 -4.16 -8.15
C GLU A 45 0.74 -3.90 -9.00
N TYR A 46 0.15 -4.97 -9.51
CA TYR A 46 -1.06 -4.91 -10.33
C TYR A 46 -2.23 -4.30 -9.53
N GLU A 47 -2.47 -4.80 -8.32
CA GLU A 47 -3.58 -4.35 -7.48
C GLU A 47 -3.42 -2.89 -7.04
N ILE A 48 -2.19 -2.45 -6.76
CA ILE A 48 -1.90 -1.05 -6.43
C ILE A 48 -2.20 -0.13 -7.62
N VAL A 49 -1.74 -0.50 -8.81
CA VAL A 49 -1.97 0.30 -10.02
C VAL A 49 -3.44 0.31 -10.39
N GLU A 50 -4.12 -0.84 -10.36
CA GLU A 50 -5.57 -0.90 -10.61
C GLU A 50 -6.36 -0.09 -9.58
N LYS A 51 -6.03 -0.22 -8.29
CA LYS A 51 -6.72 0.53 -7.23
C LYS A 51 -6.55 2.03 -7.37
N ARG A 52 -5.39 2.48 -7.83
CA ARG A 52 -5.10 3.90 -8.09
C ARG A 52 -6.02 4.48 -9.16
N TYR A 53 -6.34 3.70 -10.19
CA TYR A 53 -7.19 4.12 -11.31
C TYR A 53 -8.67 3.77 -11.12
N SER A 54 -9.00 3.07 -10.03
CA SER A 54 -10.35 2.65 -9.69
C SER A 54 -11.13 3.78 -9.01
N GLU A 55 -12.41 3.92 -9.36
CA GLU A 55 -13.37 4.80 -8.65
C GLU A 55 -13.90 4.18 -7.34
N GLU A 56 -13.49 2.95 -7.01
CA GLU A 56 -13.93 2.30 -5.77
C GLU A 56 -13.39 3.00 -4.53
N ASN A 57 -14.23 3.15 -3.52
CA ASN A 57 -13.88 3.79 -2.25
C ASN A 57 -13.38 2.82 -1.17
N TYR A 58 -13.17 1.55 -1.51
CA TYR A 58 -12.64 0.54 -0.59
C TYR A 58 -11.12 0.67 -0.39
N GLY A 59 -10.64 0.20 0.76
CA GLY A 59 -9.20 0.11 1.04
C GLY A 59 -8.49 -0.87 0.09
N LEU A 60 -7.19 -0.64 -0.13
CA LEU A 60 -6.32 -1.49 -0.93
C LEU A 60 -6.23 -2.91 -0.34
N GLY A 61 -6.12 -3.04 0.98
CA GLY A 61 -6.05 -4.34 1.64
C GLY A 61 -7.31 -5.18 1.43
N PHE A 62 -8.47 -4.53 1.49
CA PHE A 62 -9.76 -5.17 1.22
C PHE A 62 -9.88 -5.61 -0.25
N TYR A 63 -9.45 -4.76 -1.19
CA TYR A 63 -9.42 -5.06 -2.62
C TYR A 63 -8.52 -6.26 -2.94
N ILE A 64 -7.26 -6.24 -2.47
CA ILE A 64 -6.29 -7.34 -2.62
C ILE A 64 -6.88 -8.67 -2.12
N CYS A 65 -7.67 -8.62 -1.05
CA CYS A 65 -8.25 -9.80 -0.42
C CYS A 65 -9.61 -10.21 -1.00
N GLY A 66 -10.04 -9.63 -2.13
CA GLY A 66 -11.31 -9.97 -2.78
C GLY A 66 -12.51 -9.62 -1.91
N TYR A 67 -12.47 -8.47 -1.23
CA TYR A 67 -13.53 -7.96 -0.36
C TYR A 67 -13.85 -8.90 0.82
N ASN A 68 -12.84 -9.60 1.33
CA ASN A 68 -12.93 -10.45 2.51
C ASN A 68 -12.20 -9.81 3.70
N GLY A 69 -12.96 -9.40 4.71
CA GLY A 69 -12.43 -8.71 5.89
C GLY A 69 -11.47 -9.55 6.74
N ASP A 70 -11.73 -10.85 6.88
CA ASP A 70 -10.84 -11.76 7.63
C ASP A 70 -9.51 -11.95 6.91
N ALA A 71 -9.54 -12.03 5.58
CA ALA A 71 -8.33 -12.10 4.78
C ALA A 71 -7.54 -10.78 4.80
N GLN A 72 -8.24 -9.63 4.73
CA GLN A 72 -7.64 -8.31 4.91
C GLN A 72 -6.93 -8.20 6.25
N ASN A 73 -7.58 -8.58 7.36
CA ASN A 73 -6.97 -8.54 8.69
C ASN A 73 -5.68 -9.37 8.75
N ARG A 74 -5.69 -10.61 8.22
CA ARG A 74 -4.48 -11.44 8.15
C ARG A 74 -3.37 -10.83 7.28
N LEU A 75 -3.73 -10.17 6.18
CA LEU A 75 -2.76 -9.47 5.34
C LEU A 75 -2.15 -8.29 6.11
N CYS A 76 -2.98 -7.46 6.75
CA CYS A 76 -2.55 -6.31 7.53
C CYS A 76 -1.64 -6.74 8.69
N ASP A 77 -2.00 -7.77 9.46
CA ASP A 77 -1.19 -8.27 10.58
C ASP A 77 0.20 -8.74 10.09
N LYS A 78 0.23 -9.54 9.02
CA LYS A 78 1.48 -10.06 8.44
C LYS A 78 2.43 -8.97 7.96
N TRP A 79 1.91 -7.87 7.44
CA TRP A 79 2.73 -6.75 6.97
C TRP A 79 3.05 -5.74 8.07
N ALA A 80 2.19 -5.60 9.07
CA ALA A 80 2.46 -4.83 10.27
C ALA A 80 3.66 -5.38 11.06
N GLU A 81 3.82 -6.71 11.14
CA GLU A 81 5.02 -7.37 11.69
C GLU A 81 6.33 -6.94 10.99
N ARG A 82 6.23 -6.49 9.74
CA ARG A 82 7.33 -6.02 8.91
C ARG A 82 7.40 -4.48 8.83
N GLY A 83 6.58 -3.79 9.62
CA GLY A 83 6.53 -2.33 9.67
C GLY A 83 5.84 -1.66 8.47
N VAL A 84 5.05 -2.42 7.70
CA VAL A 84 4.26 -1.91 6.57
C VAL A 84 2.79 -1.84 6.96
N HIS A 85 2.21 -0.65 6.85
CA HIS A 85 0.80 -0.40 7.09
C HIS A 85 0.02 -0.48 5.77
N VAL A 86 -1.07 -1.22 5.80
CA VAL A 86 -2.00 -1.42 4.69
C VAL A 86 -3.42 -1.23 5.23
N PHE A 87 -4.31 -0.65 4.43
CA PHE A 87 -5.74 -0.51 4.72
C PHE A 87 -6.52 -0.99 3.51
#